data_AF-T0LCI9-F1
#
_entry.id   AF-T0LCI9-F1
#
_cell.length_a   1.000
_cell.length_b   1.000
_cell.length_c   1.000
_cell.angle_alpha   90.00
_cell.angle_beta   90.00
_cell.angle_gamma   90.00
#
_symmetry.space_group_name_H-M   'P 1'
#
loop_
_entity.id
_entity.type
_entity.pdbx_description
1 polymer ?
#
loop_
_entity_poly.entity_id
_entity_poly.type
_entity_poly.pdbx_seq_one_letter_code
_entity_poly.pdbx_strand_id
1 'polypeptide(L)'
;MIIIEQVTDREYPPNFIRLDIAWKLFLPSSIGDVPKGHGRNAIPIANWLWDALARRCGNLKADSEGQVHIVVPPITAEGLDFIVRLCSLWSPEIYLDDDRNKNLYALPIINVFEKPRGAEVNLSRNDRGMSERFFTPLLGPSRMFARVEDIPPGSVSARLHSHSAIDEYYLILKGKGHLRFNDSMIEIKSGDLIGKVRGPDNSTQILADLGETVTVLDMEIRPDPRYNEKDVVAYPDHKEIYLSGPGWSSILPTESIVSGKDIADVNTYYKKYKRTKDGARIDI
;
A
#
# COMPACT_ATOMS: atom_id res chain seq x y z
N MET A 1 12.38 24.64 8.46
CA MET A 1 12.43 24.91 7.01
C MET A 1 13.06 23.75 6.24
N ILE A 2 12.49 23.38 5.10
CA ILE A 2 13.04 22.38 4.17
C ILE A 2 13.23 23.03 2.79
N ILE A 3 14.37 22.74 2.16
CA ILE A 3 14.70 23.21 0.81
C ILE A 3 14.87 21.99 -0.07
N ILE A 4 14.11 21.91 -1.15
CA ILE A 4 14.25 20.88 -2.18
C ILE A 4 15.22 21.44 -3.22
N GLU A 5 16.37 20.82 -3.40
CA GLU A 5 17.41 21.27 -4.32
C GLU A 5 17.54 20.31 -5.49
N GLN A 6 17.31 20.78 -6.70
CA GLN A 6 17.60 19.99 -7.88
C GLN A 6 19.12 19.91 -8.09
N VAL A 7 19.63 18.70 -8.35
CA VAL A 7 21.05 18.48 -8.61
C VAL A 7 21.50 19.41 -9.74
N THR A 8 22.25 20.43 -9.35
CA THR A 8 23.11 21.23 -10.21
C THR A 8 24.54 20.88 -9.83
N ASP A 9 25.55 21.18 -10.67
CA ASP A 9 26.98 20.84 -10.43
C ASP A 9 27.62 21.53 -9.20
N ARG A 10 26.82 21.93 -8.20
CA ARG A 10 27.22 22.58 -6.94
C ARG A 10 27.65 21.55 -5.89
N GLU A 11 28.50 22.00 -4.96
CA GLU A 11 28.79 21.27 -3.73
C GLU A 11 27.51 21.08 -2.89
N TYR A 12 27.39 19.95 -2.18
CA TYR A 12 26.23 19.70 -1.33
C TYR A 12 26.20 20.67 -0.14
N PRO A 13 25.04 21.30 0.16
CA PRO A 13 24.91 22.16 1.33
C PRO A 13 25.07 21.35 2.62
N PRO A 14 25.36 21.99 3.77
CA PRO A 14 25.30 21.31 5.06
C PRO A 14 23.88 20.78 5.34
N ASN A 15 23.78 19.72 6.16
CA ASN A 15 22.52 19.09 6.57
C ASN A 15 21.59 18.66 5.41
N PHE A 16 22.13 17.86 4.49
CA PHE A 16 21.42 17.37 3.31
C PHE A 16 20.93 15.92 3.41
N ILE A 17 19.93 15.60 2.60
CA ILE A 17 19.39 14.26 2.32
C ILE A 17 19.55 14.00 0.82
N ARG A 18 20.23 12.90 0.45
CA ARG A 18 20.47 12.48 -0.94
C ARG A 18 19.30 11.66 -1.49
N LEU A 19 18.16 12.32 -1.68
CA LEU A 19 16.98 11.70 -2.25
C LEU A 19 17.19 11.31 -3.72
N ASP A 20 18.07 12.01 -4.45
CA ASP A 20 18.58 11.66 -5.78
C ASP A 20 19.24 10.27 -5.87
N ILE A 21 19.94 9.82 -4.82
CA ILE A 21 20.48 8.46 -4.74
C ILE A 21 19.38 7.47 -4.35
N ALA A 22 18.58 7.81 -3.35
CA ALA A 22 17.50 6.94 -2.88
C ALA A 22 16.48 6.65 -3.99
N TRP A 23 16.17 7.62 -4.85
CA TRP A 23 15.28 7.42 -6.01
C TRP A 23 15.80 6.33 -6.95
N LYS A 24 17.10 6.31 -7.22
CA LYS A 24 17.73 5.26 -8.06
C LYS A 24 17.64 3.88 -7.43
N LEU A 25 17.68 3.81 -6.09
CA LEU A 25 17.59 2.55 -5.35
C LEU A 25 16.16 2.01 -5.31
N PHE A 26 15.19 2.86 -4.98
CA PHE A 26 13.81 2.43 -4.72
C PHE A 26 12.92 2.44 -5.97
N LEU A 27 13.13 3.40 -6.86
CA LEU A 27 12.31 3.66 -8.04
C LEU A 27 13.17 3.82 -9.31
N PRO A 28 13.99 2.83 -9.69
CA PRO A 28 14.96 2.94 -10.79
C PRO A 28 14.31 3.24 -12.15
N SER A 29 13.04 2.85 -12.35
CA SER A 29 12.28 3.07 -13.58
C SER A 29 11.54 4.42 -13.63
N SER A 30 11.61 5.22 -12.57
CA SER A 30 10.82 6.46 -12.42
C SER A 30 11.63 7.52 -11.67
N ILE A 31 12.89 7.74 -12.05
CA ILE A 31 13.76 8.72 -11.38
C ILE A 31 13.15 10.12 -11.51
N GLY A 32 12.97 10.80 -10.36
CA GLY A 32 12.36 12.14 -10.31
C GLY A 32 10.84 12.15 -10.53
N ASP A 33 10.20 10.98 -10.51
CA ASP A 33 8.76 10.82 -10.70
C ASP A 33 8.19 9.69 -9.81
N VAL A 34 6.87 9.59 -9.73
CA VAL A 34 6.17 8.49 -9.04
C VAL A 34 5.68 7.46 -10.06
N PRO A 35 5.93 6.15 -9.86
CA PRO A 35 5.46 5.12 -10.78
C PRO A 35 3.94 5.10 -10.89
N LYS A 36 3.45 4.86 -12.11
CA LYS A 36 2.02 4.70 -12.35
C LYS A 36 1.49 3.38 -11.76
N GLY A 37 0.34 3.42 -11.10
CA GLY A 37 -0.40 2.23 -10.65
C GLY A 37 -0.62 2.14 -9.14
N HIS A 38 -0.46 0.94 -8.58
CA HIS A 38 -0.92 0.56 -7.22
C HIS A 38 -0.25 1.31 -6.05
N GLY A 39 0.72 2.19 -6.31
CA GLY A 39 1.42 2.98 -5.28
C GLY A 39 2.26 2.21 -4.26
N ARG A 40 2.11 0.87 -4.16
CA ARG A 40 2.89 0.01 -3.25
C ARG A 40 4.39 0.19 -3.44
N ASN A 41 4.84 0.39 -4.69
CA ASN A 41 6.25 0.61 -5.02
C ASN A 41 6.78 1.96 -4.51
N ALA A 42 5.92 2.95 -4.24
CA ALA A 42 6.31 4.25 -3.70
C ALA A 42 6.41 4.25 -2.15
N ILE A 43 5.85 3.24 -1.48
CA ILE A 43 5.87 3.15 -0.01
C ILE A 43 7.31 3.04 0.54
N PRO A 44 8.22 2.20 -0.01
CA PRO A 44 9.59 2.11 0.49
C PRO A 44 10.36 3.44 0.48
N ILE A 45 10.26 4.23 -0.60
CA ILE A 45 10.94 5.53 -0.67
C ILE A 45 10.29 6.57 0.25
N ALA A 46 8.96 6.53 0.41
CA ALA A 46 8.24 7.39 1.35
C ALA A 46 8.66 7.11 2.80
N ASN A 47 8.70 5.83 3.19
CA ASN A 47 9.20 5.38 4.49
C ASN A 47 10.66 5.78 4.71
N TRP A 48 11.52 5.58 3.70
CA TRP A 48 12.94 5.93 3.80
C TRP A 48 13.14 7.44 3.99
N LEU A 49 12.43 8.27 3.21
CA LEU A 49 12.53 9.73 3.31
C LEU A 49 12.04 10.20 4.69
N TRP A 50 10.96 9.60 5.19
CA TRP A 50 10.46 9.86 6.53
C TRP A 50 11.50 9.57 7.61
N ASP A 51 12.14 8.40 7.56
CA ASP A 51 13.20 8.03 8.51
C ASP A 51 14.41 8.97 8.39
N ALA A 52 14.75 9.42 7.18
CA ALA A 52 15.84 10.36 6.94
C ALA A 52 15.55 11.76 7.51
N LEU A 53 14.30 12.22 7.36
CA LEU A 53 13.79 13.46 7.93
C LEU A 53 13.70 13.37 9.45
N ALA A 54 13.20 12.28 10.02
CA ALA A 54 13.09 12.08 11.47
C ALA A 54 14.43 12.21 12.22
N ARG A 55 15.55 11.94 11.55
CA ARG A 55 16.90 12.10 12.12
C ARG A 55 17.39 13.54 12.16
N ARG A 56 16.77 14.45 11.38
CA ARG A 56 17.22 15.85 11.18
C ARG A 56 16.20 16.88 11.60
N CYS A 57 14.91 16.56 11.43
CA CYS A 57 13.76 17.38 11.73
C CYS A 57 13.08 16.91 13.02
N GLY A 58 12.12 17.72 13.51
CA GLY A 58 11.19 17.35 14.57
C GLY A 58 11.11 18.40 15.66
N ASN A 59 9.89 18.75 16.06
CA ASN A 59 9.66 19.80 17.06
C ASN A 59 10.20 19.44 18.46
N LEU A 60 10.41 18.14 18.73
CA LEU A 60 10.98 17.64 19.98
C LEU A 60 12.49 17.38 19.87
N LYS A 61 13.11 17.64 18.72
CA LYS A 61 14.53 17.45 18.49
C LYS A 61 15.28 18.75 18.81
N ALA A 62 15.88 18.80 20.00
CA ALA A 62 16.55 20.00 20.51
C ALA A 62 17.78 20.43 19.66
N ASP A 63 18.44 19.48 19.01
CA ASP A 63 19.57 19.67 18.11
C ASP A 63 19.15 19.77 16.63
N SER A 64 17.87 20.04 16.35
CA SER A 64 17.42 20.33 14.99
C SER A 64 18.05 21.63 14.50
N GLU A 65 18.83 21.57 13.41
CA GLU A 65 19.55 22.72 12.84
C GLU A 65 18.62 23.72 12.12
N GLY A 66 17.30 23.53 12.18
CA GLY A 66 16.27 24.45 11.67
C GLY A 66 16.08 24.43 10.14
N GLN A 67 17.12 24.07 9.39
CA GLN A 67 17.14 23.98 7.94
C GLN A 67 17.67 22.62 7.47
N VAL A 68 16.92 21.95 6.58
CA VAL A 68 17.32 20.69 5.94
C VAL A 68 17.22 20.82 4.43
N HIS A 69 18.21 20.32 3.72
CA HIS A 69 18.25 20.30 2.26
C HIS A 69 17.92 18.89 1.74
N ILE A 70 17.05 18.80 0.73
CA ILE A 70 16.68 17.54 0.08
C ILE A 70 17.15 17.64 -1.36
N VAL A 71 18.23 16.94 -1.65
CA VAL A 71 18.83 16.89 -2.98
C VAL A 71 18.05 15.90 -3.83
N VAL A 72 17.45 16.38 -4.92
CA VAL A 72 16.59 15.61 -5.83
C VAL A 72 17.17 15.60 -7.25
N PRO A 73 16.91 14.55 -8.06
CA PRO A 73 17.27 14.59 -9.48
C PRO A 73 16.38 15.61 -10.21
N PRO A 74 16.57 15.86 -11.52
CA PRO A 74 15.56 16.55 -12.31
C PRO A 74 14.19 15.92 -12.08
N ILE A 75 13.21 16.74 -11.68
CA ILE A 75 11.95 16.25 -11.10
C ILE A 75 10.75 16.69 -11.96
N THR A 76 9.76 15.81 -12.10
CA THR A 76 8.47 16.13 -12.76
C THR A 76 7.56 16.94 -11.82
N ALA A 77 6.44 17.44 -12.34
CA ALA A 77 5.43 18.10 -11.50
C ALA A 77 4.83 17.13 -10.46
N GLU A 78 4.57 15.89 -10.88
CA GLU A 78 4.05 14.80 -10.05
C GLU A 78 5.09 14.36 -9.01
N GLY A 79 6.36 14.22 -9.40
CA GLY A 79 7.46 13.93 -8.48
C GLY A 79 7.65 15.04 -7.44
N LEU A 80 7.55 16.31 -7.85
CA LEU A 80 7.64 17.45 -6.94
C LEU A 80 6.48 17.45 -5.94
N ASP A 81 5.24 17.28 -6.41
CA ASP A 81 4.06 17.18 -5.54
C ASP A 81 4.21 16.04 -4.51
N PHE A 82 4.73 14.89 -4.92
CA PHE A 82 4.98 13.75 -4.04
C PHE A 82 5.93 14.10 -2.88
N ILE A 83 7.08 14.71 -3.19
CA ILE A 83 8.08 15.07 -2.17
C ILE A 83 7.58 16.21 -1.30
N VAL A 84 6.96 17.23 -1.89
CA VAL A 84 6.38 18.36 -1.15
C VAL A 84 5.39 17.87 -0.10
N ARG A 85 4.49 16.93 -0.43
CA ARG A 85 3.53 16.36 0.53
C ARG A 85 4.23 15.65 1.70
N LEU A 86 5.22 14.80 1.41
CA LEU A 86 5.97 14.10 2.46
C LEU A 86 6.76 15.07 3.36
N CYS A 87 7.36 16.11 2.77
CA CYS A 87 8.13 17.11 3.53
C CYS A 87 7.22 18.03 4.36
N SER A 88 6.01 18.33 3.86
CA SER A 88 5.05 19.19 4.55
C SER A 88 4.56 18.60 5.87
N LEU A 89 4.68 17.28 6.06
CA LEU A 89 4.44 16.61 7.34
C LEU A 89 5.51 16.93 8.41
N TRP A 90 6.67 17.44 7.99
CA TRP A 90 7.79 17.78 8.87
C TRP A 90 8.04 19.28 9.01
N SER A 91 7.58 20.10 8.06
CA SER A 91 7.84 21.55 8.03
C SER A 91 6.71 22.31 7.32
N PRO A 92 6.23 23.43 7.87
CA PRO A 92 5.31 24.34 7.18
C PRO A 92 5.99 25.24 6.15
N GLU A 93 7.33 25.17 6.06
CA GLU A 93 8.16 25.99 5.19
C GLU A 93 8.92 25.07 4.22
N ILE A 94 8.44 24.99 2.99
CA ILE A 94 9.00 24.14 1.91
C ILE A 94 9.31 25.03 0.71
N TYR A 95 10.54 25.01 0.22
CA TYR A 95 10.96 25.82 -0.93
C TYR A 95 11.67 24.96 -1.97
N LEU A 96 11.59 25.37 -3.24
CA LEU A 96 12.34 24.75 -4.34
C LEU A 96 13.51 25.65 -4.70
N ASP A 97 14.71 25.09 -4.67
CA ASP A 97 15.97 25.76 -4.88
C ASP A 97 16.06 27.04 -4.02
N ASP A 98 16.63 28.11 -4.57
CA ASP A 98 16.83 29.39 -3.86
C ASP A 98 15.57 30.29 -3.87
N ASP A 99 14.44 29.89 -4.48
CA ASP A 99 13.24 30.72 -4.56
C ASP A 99 12.45 30.72 -3.24
N ARG A 100 12.66 31.76 -2.44
CA ARG A 100 11.96 31.98 -1.17
C ARG A 100 10.61 32.68 -1.30
N ASN A 101 10.25 33.12 -2.50
CA ASN A 101 9.00 33.87 -2.69
C ASN A 101 7.76 32.96 -2.74
N LYS A 102 7.97 31.65 -2.95
CA LYS A 102 6.90 30.67 -3.09
C LYS A 102 7.08 29.50 -2.14
N ASN A 103 6.42 29.56 -0.98
CA ASN A 103 6.30 28.41 -0.11
C ASN A 103 5.40 27.35 -0.77
N LEU A 104 5.92 26.14 -0.94
CA LEU A 104 5.25 25.01 -1.58
C LEU A 104 4.42 24.15 -0.61
N TYR A 105 4.38 24.51 0.67
CA TYR A 105 3.68 23.75 1.72
C TYR A 105 2.31 23.21 1.28
N ALA A 106 2.11 21.91 1.48
CA ALA A 106 0.89 21.20 1.15
C ALA A 106 0.25 20.62 2.41
N LEU A 107 -1.03 20.92 2.61
CA LEU A 107 -1.81 20.29 3.69
C LEU A 107 -1.97 18.78 3.42
N PRO A 108 -1.92 17.93 4.46
CA PRO A 108 -2.09 16.49 4.33
C PRO A 108 -3.57 16.11 4.17
N ILE A 109 -4.25 16.71 3.21
CA ILE A 109 -5.68 16.56 2.96
C ILE A 109 -5.89 16.11 1.51
N ILE A 110 -6.68 15.04 1.35
CA ILE A 110 -7.15 14.55 0.05
C ILE A 110 -8.67 14.43 0.14
N ASN A 111 -9.36 15.00 -0.85
CA ASN A 111 -10.78 14.75 -1.05
C ASN A 111 -10.95 13.53 -1.97
N VAL A 112 -11.53 12.47 -1.42
CA VAL A 112 -11.74 11.19 -2.10
C VAL A 112 -12.77 11.26 -3.25
N PHE A 113 -13.56 12.33 -3.34
CA PHE A 113 -14.56 12.53 -4.39
C PHE A 113 -14.12 13.51 -5.48
N GLU A 114 -13.04 14.28 -5.26
CA GLU A 114 -12.48 15.18 -6.26
C GLU A 114 -11.61 14.41 -7.26
N LYS A 115 -11.34 14.97 -8.43
CA LYS A 115 -10.42 14.34 -9.40
C LYS A 115 -8.98 14.30 -8.87
N PRO A 116 -8.21 13.25 -9.19
CA PRO A 116 -6.81 13.16 -8.78
C PRO A 116 -5.99 14.31 -9.36
N ARG A 117 -5.02 14.80 -8.60
CA ARG A 117 -4.13 15.91 -8.98
C ARG A 117 -2.70 15.66 -8.49
N GLY A 118 -1.71 16.23 -9.19
CA GLY A 118 -0.30 16.06 -8.85
C GLY A 118 0.10 14.58 -8.85
N ALA A 119 0.87 14.15 -7.85
CA ALA A 119 1.36 12.78 -7.70
C ALA A 119 0.24 11.73 -7.70
N GLU A 120 -0.95 12.12 -7.26
CA GLU A 120 -2.12 11.25 -7.23
C GLU A 120 -2.53 10.76 -8.62
N VAL A 121 -2.26 11.53 -9.67
CA VAL A 121 -2.56 11.13 -11.07
C VAL A 121 -1.81 9.85 -11.43
N ASN A 122 -0.56 9.72 -10.99
CA ASN A 122 0.23 8.50 -11.19
C ASN A 122 -0.22 7.39 -10.23
N LEU A 123 -0.68 7.74 -9.03
CA LEU A 123 -1.24 6.82 -8.04
C LEU A 123 -2.73 6.54 -8.23
N SER A 124 -3.18 6.58 -9.49
CA SER A 124 -4.54 6.25 -9.90
C SER A 124 -4.50 5.21 -11.02
N ARG A 125 -5.47 4.30 -11.05
CA ARG A 125 -5.69 3.39 -12.18
C ARG A 125 -7.15 3.35 -12.57
N ASN A 126 -7.40 3.13 -13.85
CA ASN A 126 -8.72 2.79 -14.36
C ASN A 126 -8.57 1.55 -15.25
N ASP A 127 -9.16 0.44 -14.85
CA ASP A 127 -9.18 -0.79 -15.64
C ASP A 127 -10.63 -1.28 -15.76
N ARG A 128 -11.09 -1.49 -16.99
CA ARG A 128 -12.46 -1.93 -17.32
C ARG A 128 -13.57 -1.12 -16.62
N GLY A 129 -13.34 0.18 -16.40
CA GLY A 129 -14.27 1.09 -15.75
C GLY A 129 -14.16 1.12 -14.23
N MET A 130 -13.40 0.22 -13.61
CA MET A 130 -13.09 0.25 -12.18
C MET A 130 -11.97 1.26 -11.93
N SER A 131 -12.25 2.27 -11.11
CA SER A 131 -11.31 3.35 -10.80
C SER A 131 -10.77 3.17 -9.39
N GLU A 132 -9.45 3.23 -9.24
CA GLU A 132 -8.79 3.14 -7.94
C GLU A 132 -7.78 4.26 -7.75
N ARG A 133 -7.71 4.80 -6.54
CA ARG A 133 -6.80 5.86 -6.11
C ARG A 133 -6.12 5.48 -4.82
N PHE A 134 -4.79 5.54 -4.80
CA PHE A 134 -3.97 5.06 -3.69
C PHE A 134 -3.38 6.24 -2.90
N PHE A 135 -3.69 6.35 -1.60
CA PHE A 135 -3.36 7.55 -0.82
C PHE A 135 -2.18 7.38 0.12
N THR A 136 -1.88 6.16 0.56
CA THR A 136 -0.83 5.92 1.58
C THR A 136 0.50 6.57 1.22
N PRO A 137 1.05 6.47 -0.01
CA PRO A 137 2.32 7.11 -0.32
C PRO A 137 2.29 8.64 -0.20
N LEU A 138 1.10 9.27 -0.33
CA LEU A 138 0.94 10.74 -0.33
C LEU A 138 0.66 11.33 1.05
N LEU A 139 0.06 10.54 1.94
CA LEU A 139 -0.33 10.97 3.29
C LEU A 139 0.69 10.56 4.36
N GLY A 140 1.81 9.96 3.94
CA GLY A 140 2.93 9.61 4.80
C GLY A 140 3.03 8.10 5.08
N PRO A 141 4.18 7.65 5.60
CA PRO A 141 4.39 6.26 5.93
C PRO A 141 3.46 5.80 7.05
N SER A 142 2.91 4.62 6.89
CA SER A 142 1.97 4.06 7.86
C SER A 142 1.97 2.54 7.77
N ARG A 143 1.41 1.91 8.80
CA ARG A 143 0.95 0.52 8.74
C ARG A 143 -0.37 0.39 7.97
N MET A 144 -0.99 1.50 7.60
CA MET A 144 -2.27 1.53 6.88
C MET A 144 -2.05 1.67 5.38
N PHE A 145 -2.58 0.73 4.61
CA PHE A 145 -2.86 0.93 3.19
C PHE A 145 -4.27 1.50 3.07
N ALA A 146 -4.45 2.54 2.25
CA ALA A 146 -5.78 3.08 1.95
C ALA A 146 -5.92 3.41 0.48
N ARG A 147 -7.03 2.96 -0.10
CA ARG A 147 -7.46 3.30 -1.46
C ARG A 147 -8.95 3.61 -1.50
N VAL A 148 -9.36 4.44 -2.45
CA VAL A 148 -10.76 4.52 -2.86
C VAL A 148 -10.90 3.76 -4.16
N GLU A 149 -11.94 2.93 -4.22
CA GLU A 149 -12.32 2.13 -5.36
C GLU A 149 -13.76 2.46 -5.77
N ASP A 150 -13.96 2.74 -7.05
CA ASP A 150 -15.29 2.82 -7.68
C ASP A 150 -15.55 1.53 -8.45
N ILE A 151 -16.48 0.71 -7.93
CA ILE A 151 -16.87 -0.59 -8.50
C ILE A 151 -18.08 -0.37 -9.43
N PRO A 152 -17.94 -0.57 -10.75
CA PRO A 152 -19.04 -0.33 -11.69
C PRO A 152 -20.22 -1.29 -11.51
N PRO A 153 -21.44 -0.91 -11.94
CA PRO A 153 -22.59 -1.81 -11.93
C PRO A 153 -22.28 -3.17 -12.58
N GLY A 154 -22.67 -4.26 -11.93
CA GLY A 154 -22.41 -5.63 -12.36
C GLY A 154 -20.98 -6.13 -12.12
N SER A 155 -20.13 -5.35 -11.47
CA SER A 155 -18.74 -5.72 -11.14
C SER A 155 -18.55 -6.08 -9.67
N VAL A 156 -17.38 -6.61 -9.35
CA VAL A 156 -16.95 -6.96 -7.98
C VAL A 156 -15.58 -6.34 -7.71
N SER A 157 -15.29 -5.98 -6.45
CA SER A 157 -13.99 -5.39 -6.08
C SER A 157 -12.82 -6.38 -6.24
N ALA A 158 -13.04 -7.61 -5.80
CA ALA A 158 -12.05 -8.68 -5.81
C ALA A 158 -12.72 -10.05 -5.91
N ARG A 159 -11.92 -11.11 -6.09
CA ARG A 159 -12.39 -12.48 -5.82
C ARG A 159 -12.76 -12.61 -4.35
N LEU A 160 -13.68 -13.52 -4.01
CA LEU A 160 -13.94 -13.89 -2.62
C LEU A 160 -12.65 -14.39 -1.96
N HIS A 161 -12.19 -13.73 -0.89
CA HIS A 161 -10.95 -14.09 -0.22
C HIS A 161 -10.84 -13.65 1.25
N SER A 162 -9.92 -14.27 1.99
CA SER A 162 -9.54 -13.92 3.36
C SER A 162 -8.01 -13.78 3.51
N HIS A 163 -7.56 -13.00 4.49
CA HIS A 163 -6.15 -12.78 4.82
C HIS A 163 -5.79 -13.42 6.16
N SER A 164 -4.57 -13.96 6.27
CA SER A 164 -4.05 -14.55 7.50
C SER A 164 -3.30 -13.53 8.39
N ALA A 165 -2.69 -12.52 7.78
CA ALA A 165 -1.77 -11.60 8.44
C ALA A 165 -2.25 -10.14 8.45
N ILE A 166 -3.15 -9.79 7.53
CA ILE A 166 -3.60 -8.42 7.24
C ILE A 166 -5.04 -8.26 7.70
N ASP A 167 -5.31 -7.30 8.58
CA ASP A 167 -6.67 -6.87 8.87
C ASP A 167 -7.12 -5.90 7.77
N GLU A 168 -8.39 -5.91 7.39
CA GLU A 168 -8.91 -5.03 6.35
C GLU A 168 -10.30 -4.51 6.73
N TYR A 169 -10.62 -3.31 6.29
CA TYR A 169 -11.87 -2.62 6.55
C TYR A 169 -12.38 -1.97 5.27
N TYR A 170 -13.68 -2.07 5.06
CA TYR A 170 -14.37 -1.36 3.99
C TYR A 170 -15.33 -0.35 4.59
N LEU A 171 -15.20 0.92 4.19
CA LEU A 171 -16.24 1.92 4.43
C LEU A 171 -16.92 2.23 3.11
N ILE A 172 -18.23 1.98 3.03
CA ILE A 172 -19.00 2.32 1.83
C ILE A 172 -19.21 3.83 1.84
N LEU A 173 -18.60 4.52 0.88
CA LEU A 173 -18.68 5.97 0.76
C LEU A 173 -19.92 6.40 -0.05
N LYS A 174 -20.28 5.62 -1.07
CA LYS A 174 -21.40 5.93 -1.97
C LYS A 174 -21.99 4.64 -2.57
N GLY A 175 -23.29 4.67 -2.82
CA GLY A 175 -24.02 3.62 -3.54
C GLY A 175 -24.50 2.50 -2.62
N LYS A 176 -25.06 1.46 -3.24
CA LYS A 176 -25.53 0.24 -2.60
C LYS A 176 -25.15 -0.98 -3.41
N GLY A 177 -24.97 -2.09 -2.72
CA GLY A 177 -24.65 -3.37 -3.32
C GLY A 177 -24.79 -4.47 -2.28
N HIS A 178 -24.07 -5.57 -2.49
CA HIS A 178 -24.00 -6.63 -1.49
C HIS A 178 -22.56 -6.89 -1.05
N LEU A 179 -22.39 -7.15 0.24
CA LEU A 179 -21.26 -7.87 0.78
C LEU A 179 -21.57 -9.37 0.73
N ARG A 180 -20.78 -10.12 -0.02
CA ARG A 180 -20.68 -11.57 0.19
C ARG A 180 -19.74 -11.81 1.35
N PHE A 181 -20.27 -12.34 2.45
CA PHE A 181 -19.53 -12.73 3.64
C PHE A 181 -19.64 -14.25 3.79
N ASN A 182 -18.57 -14.98 3.46
CA ASN A 182 -18.60 -16.42 3.25
C ASN A 182 -19.73 -16.81 2.27
N ASP A 183 -20.72 -17.57 2.76
CA ASP A 183 -21.87 -18.03 1.98
C ASP A 183 -23.10 -17.12 2.11
N SER A 184 -22.99 -16.00 2.85
CA SER A 184 -24.09 -15.06 3.08
C SER A 184 -23.98 -13.84 2.17
N MET A 185 -25.13 -13.36 1.69
CA MET A 185 -25.27 -12.11 0.93
C MET A 185 -25.98 -11.09 1.81
N ILE A 186 -25.34 -9.94 2.03
CA ILE A 186 -25.82 -8.89 2.93
C ILE A 186 -25.86 -7.58 2.14
N GLU A 187 -27.02 -6.92 2.06
CA GLU A 187 -27.10 -5.59 1.44
C GLU A 187 -26.25 -4.59 2.25
N ILE A 188 -25.46 -3.78 1.55
CA ILE A 188 -24.61 -2.73 2.12
C ILE A 188 -24.91 -1.40 1.44
N LYS A 189 -24.73 -0.30 2.17
CA LYS A 189 -25.01 1.07 1.70
C LYS A 189 -24.02 2.07 2.27
N SER A 190 -24.03 3.28 1.71
CA SER A 190 -23.24 4.42 2.22
C SER A 190 -23.32 4.55 3.74
N GLY A 191 -22.16 4.65 4.38
CA GLY A 191 -22.00 4.76 5.83
C GLY A 191 -21.78 3.44 6.55
N ASP A 192 -21.98 2.29 5.90
CA ASP A 192 -21.68 0.99 6.49
C ASP A 192 -20.15 0.78 6.57
N LEU A 193 -19.68 0.40 7.76
CA LEU A 193 -18.30 0.01 8.03
C LEU A 193 -18.25 -1.51 8.24
N ILE A 194 -17.43 -2.18 7.44
CA ILE A 194 -17.32 -3.63 7.38
C ILE A 194 -15.92 -4.01 7.84
N GLY A 195 -15.83 -4.98 8.75
CA GLY A 195 -14.55 -5.54 9.19
C GLY A 195 -14.27 -6.89 8.53
N LYS A 196 -13.08 -7.03 7.95
CA LYS A 196 -12.49 -8.27 7.47
C LYS A 196 -11.22 -8.54 8.30
N VAL A 197 -11.44 -9.08 9.49
CA VAL A 197 -10.36 -9.34 10.45
C VAL A 197 -9.59 -10.60 10.09
N ARG A 198 -8.27 -10.58 10.29
CA ARG A 198 -7.41 -11.74 10.07
C ARG A 198 -7.67 -12.84 11.10
N GLY A 199 -7.51 -14.11 10.71
CA GLY A 199 -7.50 -15.26 11.62
C GLY A 199 -8.74 -16.17 11.55
N PRO A 200 -9.99 -15.66 11.60
CA PRO A 200 -11.18 -16.50 11.44
C PRO A 200 -11.40 -17.06 10.01
N ASP A 201 -10.52 -16.72 9.06
CA ASP A 201 -10.61 -17.09 7.64
C ASP A 201 -11.90 -16.68 6.92
N ASN A 202 -12.65 -15.72 7.49
CA ASN A 202 -13.86 -15.17 6.89
C ASN A 202 -13.54 -14.47 5.57
N SER A 203 -14.09 -14.99 4.48
CA SER A 203 -13.86 -14.45 3.15
C SER A 203 -14.91 -13.41 2.80
N THR A 204 -14.47 -12.31 2.19
CA THR A 204 -15.34 -11.20 1.80
C THR A 204 -15.19 -10.84 0.32
N GLN A 205 -16.28 -10.34 -0.27
CA GLN A 205 -16.31 -9.76 -1.61
C GLN A 205 -17.41 -8.70 -1.66
N ILE A 206 -17.13 -7.54 -2.26
CA ILE A 206 -18.14 -6.50 -2.50
C ILE A 206 -18.63 -6.62 -3.95
N LEU A 207 -19.95 -6.57 -4.11
CA LEU A 207 -20.64 -6.68 -5.39
C LEU A 207 -21.47 -5.41 -5.62
N ALA A 208 -21.26 -4.76 -6.77
CA ALA A 208 -22.07 -3.63 -7.23
C ALA A 208 -23.23 -4.15 -8.11
N ASP A 209 -24.06 -5.04 -7.57
CA ASP A 209 -25.06 -5.81 -8.30
C ASP A 209 -26.48 -5.19 -8.29
N LEU A 210 -26.64 -4.03 -7.64
CA LEU A 210 -27.92 -3.30 -7.55
C LEU A 210 -28.09 -2.20 -8.62
N GLY A 211 -27.33 -2.27 -9.71
CA GLY A 211 -27.48 -1.37 -10.86
C GLY A 211 -26.85 0.02 -10.71
N GLU A 212 -26.11 0.28 -9.62
CA GLU A 212 -25.36 1.50 -9.39
C GLU A 212 -23.89 1.23 -9.03
N THR A 213 -23.03 2.23 -9.19
CA THR A 213 -21.63 2.17 -8.76
C THR A 213 -21.55 2.16 -7.24
N VAL A 214 -20.71 1.29 -6.68
CA VAL A 214 -20.36 1.31 -5.25
C VAL A 214 -18.98 1.93 -5.09
N THR A 215 -18.87 3.03 -4.34
CA THR A 215 -17.59 3.64 -3.98
C THR A 215 -17.20 3.18 -2.58
N VAL A 216 -16.01 2.59 -2.45
CA VAL A 216 -15.51 2.01 -1.20
C VAL A 216 -14.18 2.67 -0.82
N LEU A 217 -14.04 3.05 0.45
CA LEU A 217 -12.73 3.26 1.06
C LEU A 217 -12.27 1.92 1.63
N ASP A 218 -11.29 1.33 0.97
CA ASP A 218 -10.65 0.09 1.37
C ASP A 218 -9.36 0.41 2.14
N MET A 219 -9.27 -0.13 3.36
CA MET A 219 -8.20 0.09 4.30
C MET A 219 -7.63 -1.22 4.80
N GLU A 220 -6.35 -1.45 4.60
CA GLU A 220 -5.66 -2.61 5.17
C GLU A 220 -4.73 -2.15 6.29
N ILE A 221 -4.70 -2.90 7.40
CA ILE A 221 -3.76 -2.74 8.51
C ILE A 221 -2.69 -3.82 8.40
N ARG A 222 -1.49 -3.38 8.05
CA ARG A 222 -0.32 -4.20 7.78
C ARG A 222 0.53 -4.32 9.05
N PRO A 223 1.08 -5.50 9.36
CA PRO A 223 1.92 -5.67 10.56
C PRO A 223 3.31 -5.01 10.41
N ASP A 224 3.84 -4.92 9.18
CA ASP A 224 5.13 -4.29 8.88
C ASP A 224 4.92 -2.98 8.10
N PRO A 225 5.38 -1.81 8.60
CA PRO A 225 5.30 -0.56 7.86
C PRO A 225 6.07 -0.58 6.53
N ARG A 226 6.99 -1.52 6.32
CA ARG A 226 7.73 -1.70 5.05
C ARG A 226 7.03 -2.62 4.05
N TYR A 227 5.85 -3.16 4.38
CA TYR A 227 5.03 -4.00 3.49
C TYR A 227 5.77 -5.28 3.04
N ASN A 228 6.63 -5.80 3.92
CA ASN A 228 7.46 -7.00 3.73
C ASN A 228 6.90 -8.22 4.47
N GLU A 229 5.70 -8.12 5.02
CA GLU A 229 5.02 -9.25 5.62
C GLU A 229 4.72 -10.35 4.60
N LYS A 230 4.59 -11.56 5.13
CA LYS A 230 4.05 -12.70 4.40
C LYS A 230 2.61 -12.88 4.79
N ASP A 231 1.81 -13.26 3.80
CA ASP A 231 0.41 -13.54 3.99
C ASP A 231 0.00 -14.78 3.21
N VAL A 232 -0.93 -15.52 3.80
CA VAL A 232 -1.62 -16.65 3.20
C VAL A 232 -3.02 -16.17 2.87
N VAL A 233 -3.33 -16.06 1.58
CA VAL A 233 -4.63 -15.58 1.10
C VAL A 233 -5.43 -16.76 0.59
N ALA A 234 -6.60 -17.02 1.18
CA ALA A 234 -7.47 -18.10 0.75
C ALA A 234 -8.48 -17.61 -0.28
N TYR A 235 -8.69 -18.37 -1.36
CA TYR A 235 -9.71 -18.14 -2.38
C TYR A 235 -10.66 -19.35 -2.44
N PRO A 236 -11.71 -19.39 -1.58
CA PRO A 236 -12.53 -20.58 -1.41
C PRO A 236 -13.23 -21.04 -2.69
N ASP A 237 -13.78 -20.11 -3.50
CA ASP A 237 -14.44 -20.45 -4.76
C ASP A 237 -13.52 -21.18 -5.76
N HIS A 238 -12.22 -20.92 -5.68
CA HIS A 238 -11.22 -21.49 -6.58
C HIS A 238 -10.49 -22.69 -5.98
N LYS A 239 -10.75 -22.99 -4.70
CA LYS A 239 -10.03 -24.02 -3.93
C LYS A 239 -8.52 -23.79 -3.96
N GLU A 240 -8.11 -22.55 -3.78
CA GLU A 240 -6.71 -22.12 -3.87
C GLU A 240 -6.27 -21.33 -2.63
N ILE A 241 -5.00 -21.46 -2.30
CA ILE A 241 -4.27 -20.61 -1.36
C ILE A 241 -3.15 -19.92 -2.13
N TYR A 242 -3.04 -18.61 -1.96
CA TYR A 242 -1.92 -17.82 -2.45
C TYR A 242 -0.94 -17.51 -1.31
N LEU A 243 0.31 -17.94 -1.49
CA LEU A 243 1.44 -17.56 -0.64
C LEU A 243 2.04 -16.27 -1.18
N SER A 244 1.85 -15.18 -0.45
CA SER A 244 2.24 -13.82 -0.83
C SER A 244 3.31 -13.27 0.10
N GLY A 245 4.34 -12.60 -0.44
CA GLY A 245 5.33 -11.85 0.34
C GLY A 245 6.76 -12.03 -0.17
N PRO A 246 7.78 -11.48 0.52
CA PRO A 246 9.18 -11.62 0.11
C PRO A 246 9.61 -13.09 -0.01
N GLY A 247 10.03 -13.48 -1.21
CA GLY A 247 10.39 -14.84 -1.58
C GLY A 247 9.20 -15.79 -1.78
N TRP A 248 7.95 -15.33 -1.62
CA TRP A 248 6.72 -16.10 -1.77
C TRP A 248 5.85 -15.50 -2.87
N SER A 249 5.61 -16.26 -3.93
CA SER A 249 4.66 -15.90 -4.99
C SER A 249 4.20 -17.19 -5.68
N SER A 250 3.38 -17.96 -4.97
CA SER A 250 2.97 -19.29 -5.44
C SER A 250 1.56 -19.62 -4.97
N ILE A 251 0.83 -20.36 -5.82
CA ILE A 251 -0.52 -20.83 -5.54
C ILE A 251 -0.46 -22.33 -5.25
N LEU A 252 -1.20 -22.76 -4.22
CA LEU A 252 -1.38 -24.16 -3.85
C LEU A 252 -2.87 -24.49 -3.87
N PRO A 253 -3.29 -25.67 -4.36
CA PRO A 253 -4.67 -26.09 -4.24
C PRO A 253 -4.97 -26.48 -2.78
N THR A 254 -6.19 -26.23 -2.32
CA THR A 254 -6.57 -26.50 -0.92
C THR A 254 -6.60 -27.99 -0.58
N GLU A 255 -6.74 -28.87 -1.57
CA GLU A 255 -6.65 -30.32 -1.40
C GLU A 255 -5.25 -30.81 -0.98
N SER A 256 -4.21 -30.00 -1.18
CA SER A 256 -2.84 -30.30 -0.70
C SER A 256 -2.65 -30.00 0.79
N ILE A 257 -3.64 -29.38 1.46
CA ILE A 257 -3.55 -29.02 2.86
C ILE A 257 -3.78 -30.27 3.71
N VAL A 258 -2.78 -30.64 4.51
CA VAL A 258 -2.85 -31.74 5.47
C VAL A 258 -2.71 -31.23 6.90
N SER A 259 -3.08 -32.06 7.87
CA SER A 259 -2.98 -31.67 9.28
C SER A 259 -1.55 -31.30 9.67
N GLY A 260 -1.35 -30.14 10.30
CA GLY A 260 -0.07 -29.76 10.88
C GLY A 260 0.43 -30.74 11.95
N LYS A 261 -0.45 -31.52 12.58
CA LYS A 261 -0.06 -32.59 13.52
C LYS A 261 0.86 -33.62 12.87
N ASP A 262 0.76 -33.78 11.56
CA ASP A 262 1.54 -34.74 10.80
C ASP A 262 3.05 -34.43 10.79
N ILE A 263 3.43 -33.15 10.99
CA ILE A 263 4.84 -32.76 11.14
C ILE A 263 5.37 -33.03 12.56
N ALA A 264 4.49 -33.13 13.55
CA ALA A 264 4.85 -33.35 14.95
C ALA A 264 4.83 -34.84 15.33
N ASP A 265 4.38 -35.72 14.42
CA ASP A 265 4.37 -37.16 14.66
C ASP A 265 5.78 -37.76 14.57
N VAL A 266 6.37 -38.06 15.72
CA VAL A 266 7.73 -38.62 15.84
C VAL A 266 7.91 -39.96 15.14
N ASN A 267 6.83 -40.73 14.92
CA ASN A 267 6.91 -42.02 14.21
C ASN A 267 7.11 -41.84 12.70
N THR A 268 6.85 -40.64 12.18
CA THR A 268 6.91 -40.33 10.76
C THR A 268 7.92 -39.22 10.45
N TYR A 269 8.22 -38.33 11.40
CA TYR A 269 9.16 -37.22 11.25
C TYR A 269 10.56 -37.65 10.79
N TYR A 270 11.09 -38.75 11.32
CA TYR A 270 12.43 -39.26 10.97
C TYR A 270 12.42 -40.25 9.80
N LYS A 271 11.24 -40.62 9.27
CA LYS A 271 11.14 -41.52 8.12
C LYS A 271 11.48 -40.77 6.83
N LYS A 272 12.07 -41.50 5.88
CA LYS A 272 12.27 -40.99 4.52
C LYS A 272 10.99 -41.19 3.73
N TYR A 273 10.28 -40.08 3.48
CA TYR A 273 9.11 -40.07 2.62
C TYR A 273 9.07 -38.78 1.78
N LYS A 274 8.33 -38.83 0.69
CA LYS A 274 7.92 -37.67 -0.12
C LYS A 274 6.41 -37.53 -0.03
N ARG A 275 5.91 -36.30 -0.21
CA ARG A 275 4.47 -36.08 -0.37
C ARG A 275 4.07 -36.10 -1.83
N THR A 276 2.94 -36.75 -2.11
CA THR A 276 2.18 -36.58 -3.34
C THR A 276 1.45 -35.23 -3.34
N LYS A 277 0.84 -34.88 -4.47
CA LYS A 277 0.12 -33.61 -4.64
C LYS A 277 -1.08 -33.47 -3.70
N ASP A 278 -1.77 -34.57 -3.41
CA ASP A 278 -2.88 -34.67 -2.45
C ASP A 278 -2.41 -34.76 -0.98
N GLY A 279 -1.10 -34.60 -0.74
CA GLY A 279 -0.52 -34.60 0.61
C GLY A 279 -0.25 -35.98 1.22
N ALA A 280 -0.63 -37.07 0.53
CA ALA A 280 -0.32 -38.43 0.95
C ALA A 280 1.21 -38.70 0.93
N ARG A 281 1.65 -39.73 1.65
CA ARG A 281 3.07 -40.09 1.79
C ARG A 281 3.45 -41.25 0.88
N ILE A 282 4.64 -41.16 0.29
CA ILE A 282 5.31 -42.26 -0.41
C ILE A 282 6.69 -42.43 0.21
N ASP A 283 6.97 -43.63 0.72
CA ASP A 283 8.27 -44.00 1.28
C ASP A 283 9.38 -43.95 0.21
N ILE A 284 10.61 -43.62 0.62
CA ILE A 284 11.79 -43.50 -0.26
C ILE A 284 12.99 -44.25 0.32
#